data_AF-A0A3B9AFX5-F1
#
_entry.id   AF-A0A3B9AFX5-F1
#
_cell.length_a   1.000
_cell.length_b   1.000
_cell.length_c   1.000
_cell.angle_alpha   90.00
_cell.angle_beta   90.00
_cell.angle_gamma   90.00
#
_symmetry.space_group_name_H-M   'P 1'
#
loop_
_entity.id
_entity.type
_entity.pdbx_description
1 polymer ?
#
loop_
_entity_poly.entity_id
_entity_poly.type
_entity_poly.pdbx_seq_one_letter_code
_entity_poly.pdbx_strand_id
1 'polypeptide(L)'
;MGLGLVFALPMQLLGLARTQAGLLGTFYFAAVWVLGEWFRGWFLTGFPWLYLGYGMIDTWLAGWLPIFGALGVSLVTALSAALCSQIPGTLRASETKVLVYASAKLMLIAALWSGGYLLQTLRWTTEADSTIQVS
;
A
#
# COMPACT_ATOMS: atom_id res chain seq x y z
N MET A 1 7.69 -25.86 5.87
CA MET A 1 8.39 -25.49 4.63
C MET A 1 7.44 -25.37 3.41
N GLY A 2 6.41 -26.20 3.24
CA GLY A 2 5.54 -26.18 2.04
C GLY A 2 4.57 -24.99 1.90
N LEU A 3 3.98 -24.50 3.00
CA LEU A 3 3.02 -23.38 2.93
C LEU A 3 3.68 -22.08 2.45
N GLY A 4 4.89 -21.76 2.91
CA GLY A 4 5.60 -20.53 2.55
C GLY A 4 5.88 -20.37 1.05
N LEU A 5 6.08 -21.48 0.33
CA LEU A 5 6.28 -21.47 -1.13
C LEU A 5 5.03 -21.05 -1.88
N VAL A 6 3.83 -21.36 -1.36
CA VAL A 6 2.57 -20.89 -1.95
C VAL A 6 2.43 -19.37 -1.82
N PHE A 7 2.99 -18.75 -0.76
CA PHE A 7 3.02 -17.29 -0.61
C PHE A 7 4.08 -16.64 -1.48
N ALA A 8 5.25 -17.28 -1.61
CA ALA A 8 6.37 -16.73 -2.35
C ALA A 8 6.21 -16.89 -3.87
N LEU A 9 5.58 -17.98 -4.35
CA LEU A 9 5.44 -18.27 -5.78
C LEU A 9 4.76 -17.17 -6.59
N PRO A 10 3.58 -16.63 -6.22
CA PRO A 10 2.95 -15.57 -7.01
C PRO A 10 3.78 -14.28 -6.99
N MET A 11 4.43 -13.95 -5.87
CA MET A 11 5.34 -12.80 -5.78
C MET A 11 6.63 -12.99 -6.57
N GLN A 12 7.17 -14.20 -6.62
CA GLN A 12 8.37 -14.54 -7.39
C GLN A 12 8.04 -14.57 -8.89
N LEU A 13 6.96 -15.26 -9.29
CA LEU A 13 6.53 -15.34 -10.69
C LEU A 13 6.14 -13.97 -11.27
N LEU A 14 5.47 -13.12 -10.49
CA LEU A 14 5.13 -11.75 -10.91
C LEU A 14 6.30 -10.76 -10.70
N GLY A 15 7.24 -11.05 -9.79
CA GLY A 15 8.40 -10.20 -9.48
C GLY A 15 9.64 -10.46 -10.35
N LEU A 16 9.63 -11.51 -11.18
CA LEU A 16 10.71 -11.82 -12.13
C LEU A 16 10.83 -10.78 -13.27
N ALA A 17 9.85 -9.89 -13.44
CA ALA A 17 10.00 -8.78 -14.36
C ALA A 17 11.02 -7.79 -13.80
N ARG A 18 12.08 -7.56 -14.59
CA ARG A 18 13.19 -6.65 -14.30
C ARG A 18 12.64 -5.30 -13.84
N THR A 19 12.74 -4.99 -12.54
CA THR A 19 12.30 -3.71 -11.98
C THR A 19 13.16 -2.60 -12.54
N GLN A 20 12.61 -1.86 -13.51
CA GLN A 20 13.22 -0.65 -14.05
C GLN A 20 13.28 0.41 -12.94
N ALA A 21 14.38 1.17 -12.88
CA ALA A 21 14.47 2.30 -11.96
C ALA A 21 13.55 3.45 -12.45
N GLY A 22 12.67 3.95 -11.59
CA GLY A 22 11.80 5.10 -11.88
C GLY A 22 10.33 4.88 -11.48
N LEU A 23 9.46 5.82 -11.88
CA LEU A 23 8.04 5.82 -11.52
C LEU A 23 7.29 4.58 -12.01
N LEU A 24 7.59 4.12 -13.23
CA LEU A 24 6.98 2.90 -13.77
C LEU A 24 7.33 1.67 -12.90
N GLY A 25 8.56 1.58 -12.40
CA GLY A 25 8.98 0.54 -11.47
C GLY A 25 8.26 0.61 -10.14
N THR A 26 7.98 1.82 -9.64
CA THR A 26 7.19 2.04 -8.41
C THR A 26 5.76 1.52 -8.57
N PHE A 27 5.07 1.90 -9.65
CA PHE A 27 3.71 1.43 -9.92
C PHE A 27 3.68 -0.07 -10.18
N TYR A 28 4.65 -0.59 -10.92
CA TYR A 28 4.79 -2.02 -11.16
C TYR A 28 4.91 -2.81 -9.85
N PHE A 29 5.82 -2.39 -8.96
CA PHE A 29 6.01 -3.03 -7.67
C PHE A 29 4.74 -3.04 -6.83
N ALA A 30 4.08 -1.87 -6.71
CA ALA A 30 2.86 -1.76 -5.92
C ALA A 30 1.70 -2.58 -6.51
N ALA A 31 1.55 -2.60 -7.83
CA ALA A 31 0.54 -3.40 -8.51
C ALA A 31 0.78 -4.90 -8.32
N VAL A 32 2.02 -5.36 -8.50
CA VAL A 32 2.39 -6.77 -8.27
C VAL A 32 2.15 -7.18 -6.83
N TRP A 33 2.49 -6.31 -5.87
CA TRP A 33 2.24 -6.55 -4.45
C TRP A 33 0.75 -6.79 -4.17
N VAL A 34 -0.11 -5.86 -4.59
CA VAL A 34 -1.56 -5.95 -4.34
C VAL A 34 -2.20 -7.09 -5.11
N LEU A 35 -1.79 -7.36 -6.35
CA LEU A 35 -2.25 -8.53 -7.10
C LEU A 35 -1.88 -9.84 -6.40
N GLY A 36 -0.70 -9.91 -5.78
CA GLY A 36 -0.29 -11.05 -4.97
C GLY A 36 -1.15 -11.22 -3.71
N GLU A 37 -1.50 -10.13 -3.03
CA GLU A 37 -2.40 -10.15 -1.88
C GLU A 37 -3.85 -10.52 -2.26
N TRP A 38 -4.32 -9.99 -3.39
CA TRP A 38 -5.63 -10.26 -3.93
C TRP A 38 -5.78 -11.73 -4.34
N PHE A 39 -4.82 -12.26 -5.12
CA PHE A 39 -4.79 -13.67 -5.51
C PHE A 39 -4.81 -14.60 -4.29
N ARG A 40 -4.02 -14.27 -3.27
CA ARG A 40 -3.97 -15.03 -2.01
C ARG A 40 -5.29 -14.99 -1.22
N GLY A 41 -6.10 -13.94 -1.40
CA GLY A 41 -7.36 -13.77 -0.70
C GLY A 41 -8.42 -14.83 -1.01
N TRP A 42 -8.34 -15.48 -2.18
CA TRP A 42 -9.36 -16.43 -2.64
C TRP A 42 -8.80 -17.75 -3.21
N PHE A 43 -7.52 -17.81 -3.59
CA PHE A 43 -6.92 -19.00 -4.17
C PHE A 43 -6.89 -20.19 -3.19
N LEU A 44 -7.29 -21.39 -3.66
CA LEU A 44 -7.30 -22.65 -2.91
C LEU A 44 -7.94 -22.55 -1.51
N THR A 45 -9.11 -21.89 -1.43
CA THR A 45 -9.91 -21.56 -0.22
C THR A 45 -9.65 -20.18 0.40
N GLY A 46 -8.60 -19.48 -0.04
CA GLY A 46 -8.28 -18.13 0.41
C GLY A 46 -7.56 -18.12 1.75
N PHE A 47 -6.39 -17.49 1.79
CA PHE A 47 -5.62 -17.31 3.02
C PHE A 47 -5.30 -15.83 3.24
N PRO A 48 -6.30 -15.01 3.62
CA PRO A 48 -6.21 -13.54 3.68
C PRO A 48 -5.44 -13.06 4.93
N TRP A 49 -4.30 -13.68 5.21
CA TRP A 49 -3.42 -13.30 6.32
C TRP A 49 -2.33 -12.35 5.87
N LEU A 50 -1.91 -11.52 6.85
CA LEU A 50 -0.74 -10.65 6.76
C LEU A 50 -0.83 -9.58 5.66
N TYR A 51 -2.02 -9.00 5.44
CA TYR A 51 -2.11 -7.86 4.52
C TYR A 51 -1.33 -6.67 5.06
N LEU A 52 -0.53 -6.07 4.18
CA LEU A 52 0.26 -4.89 4.50
C LEU A 52 -0.63 -3.76 5.03
N GLY A 53 -1.82 -3.60 4.46
CA GLY A 53 -2.80 -2.61 4.89
C GLY A 53 -3.28 -2.78 6.34
N TYR A 54 -3.35 -4.00 6.86
CA TYR A 54 -3.71 -4.22 8.27
C TYR A 54 -2.62 -3.74 9.24
N GLY A 55 -1.35 -3.72 8.80
CA GLY A 55 -0.27 -3.15 9.59
C GLY A 55 -0.34 -1.62 9.74
N MET A 56 -1.21 -0.96 8.97
CA MET A 56 -1.31 0.50 8.91
C MET A 56 -2.59 1.05 9.56
N ILE A 57 -3.36 0.22 10.27
CA ILE A 57 -4.64 0.60 10.88
C ILE A 57 -4.50 1.66 11.98
N ASP A 58 -3.37 1.68 12.68
CA ASP A 58 -3.08 2.64 13.76
C ASP A 58 -2.31 3.87 13.23
N THR A 59 -2.22 4.04 11.92
CA THR A 59 -1.48 5.13 11.26
C THR A 59 -2.41 6.05 10.49
N TRP A 60 -1.91 7.18 9.99
CA TRP A 60 -2.69 8.11 9.15
C TRP A 60 -3.20 7.47 7.86
N LEU A 61 -2.58 6.39 7.38
CA LEU A 61 -3.06 5.65 6.21
C LEU A 61 -4.40 4.96 6.46
N ALA A 62 -4.83 4.80 7.71
CA ALA A 62 -6.06 4.12 8.02
C ALA A 62 -7.30 4.85 7.45
N GLY A 63 -7.21 6.15 7.17
CA GLY A 63 -8.28 6.89 6.49
C GLY A 63 -8.58 6.41 5.08
N TRP A 64 -7.68 5.63 4.45
CA TRP A 64 -7.96 5.00 3.16
C TRP A 64 -8.78 3.70 3.27
N LEU A 65 -8.90 3.09 4.46
CA LEU A 65 -9.67 1.85 4.64
C LEU A 65 -11.14 1.97 4.20
N PRO A 66 -11.90 3.02 4.58
CA PRO A 66 -13.31 3.12 4.23
C PRO A 66 -13.58 3.23 2.73
N ILE A 67 -12.61 3.74 1.96
CA ILE A 67 -12.76 3.95 0.51
C ILE A 67 -12.32 2.72 -0.28
N PHE A 68 -11.12 2.21 0.00
CA PHE A 68 -10.49 1.17 -0.83
C PHE A 68 -10.25 -0.15 -0.10
N GLY A 69 -10.62 -0.24 1.17
CA GLY A 69 -10.37 -1.40 2.01
C GLY A 69 -8.89 -1.65 2.28
N ALA A 70 -8.59 -2.81 2.85
CA ALA A 70 -7.23 -3.20 3.23
C ALA A 70 -6.27 -3.26 2.02
N LEU A 71 -6.72 -3.74 0.86
CA LEU A 71 -5.89 -3.84 -0.35
C LEU A 71 -5.50 -2.45 -0.90
N GLY A 72 -6.36 -1.45 -0.79
CA GLY A 72 -6.02 -0.08 -1.18
C GLY A 72 -4.97 0.54 -0.26
N VAL A 73 -5.08 0.28 1.05
CA VAL A 73 -4.07 0.72 2.02
C VAL A 73 -2.74 0.02 1.76
N SER A 74 -2.76 -1.28 1.44
CA SER A 74 -1.57 -1.99 0.97
C SER A 74 -0.95 -1.32 -0.27
N LEU A 75 -1.77 -0.91 -1.25
CA LEU A 75 -1.29 -0.21 -2.46
C LEU A 75 -0.55 1.08 -2.11
N VAL A 76 -1.16 1.94 -1.30
CA VAL A 76 -0.58 3.23 -0.89
C VAL A 76 0.71 3.04 -0.09
N THR A 77 0.73 2.01 0.77
CA THR A 77 1.90 1.64 1.56
C THR A 77 3.04 1.13 0.67
N ALA A 78 2.74 0.24 -0.28
CA ALA A 78 3.71 -0.30 -1.23
C ALA A 78 4.27 0.80 -2.16
N LEU A 79 3.43 1.73 -2.62
CA LEU A 79 3.86 2.92 -3.36
C LEU A 79 4.82 3.78 -2.54
N SER A 80 4.46 4.07 -1.28
CA SER A 80 5.30 4.85 -0.37
C SER A 80 6.66 4.20 -0.14
N ALA A 81 6.67 2.87 0.10
CA ALA A 81 7.90 2.10 0.29
C ALA A 81 8.78 2.09 -0.98
N ALA A 82 8.18 1.90 -2.16
CA ALA A 82 8.89 1.89 -3.43
C ALA A 82 9.42 3.28 -3.84
N LEU A 83 8.73 4.36 -3.47
CA LEU A 83 9.25 5.72 -3.64
C LEU A 83 10.45 5.96 -2.72
N CYS A 84 10.35 5.51 -1.46
CA CYS A 84 11.41 5.65 -0.46
C CYS A 84 12.69 4.88 -0.87
N SER A 85 12.55 3.66 -1.39
CA SER A 85 13.70 2.84 -1.81
C SER A 85 14.50 3.45 -2.97
N GLN A 86 13.88 4.33 -3.77
CA GLN A 86 14.55 5.01 -4.88
C GLN A 86 15.25 6.32 -4.48
N ILE A 87 15.09 6.80 -3.24
CA ILE A 87 15.74 8.03 -2.76
C ILE A 87 17.27 7.91 -2.77
N PRO A 88 17.89 6.83 -2.25
CA PRO A 88 19.35 6.69 -2.25
C PRO A 88 19.96 6.66 -3.66
N GLY A 89 19.27 6.05 -4.63
CA GLY A 89 19.71 6.01 -6.03
C GLY A 89 19.70 7.39 -6.69
N THR A 90 18.77 8.26 -6.31
CA THR A 90 18.72 9.64 -6.82
C THR A 90 19.82 10.55 -6.27
N LEU A 91 20.40 10.24 -5.10
CA LEU A 91 21.51 11.01 -4.51
C LEU A 91 22.81 10.91 -5.33
N ARG A 92 22.90 9.96 -6.27
CA ARG A 92 24.05 9.77 -7.17
C ARG A 92 23.94 10.53 -8.49
N ALA A 93 22.82 11.21 -8.74
CA ALA A 93 22.63 12.02 -9.95
C ALA A 93 23.22 13.43 -9.78
N SER A 94 23.24 14.22 -10.86
CA SER A 94 23.65 15.63 -10.82
C SER A 94 22.87 16.44 -9.78
N GLU A 95 23.56 17.29 -9.01
CA GLU A 95 23.05 17.98 -7.80
C GLU A 95 21.68 18.64 -8.00
N THR A 96 21.45 19.33 -9.12
CA THR A 96 20.18 20.01 -9.41
C THR A 96 19.04 19.02 -9.64
N LYS A 97 19.31 17.90 -10.32
CA LYS A 97 18.31 16.85 -10.58
C LYS A 97 17.99 16.07 -9.32
N VAL A 98 18.97 15.86 -8.44
CA VAL A 98 18.75 15.17 -7.14
C VAL A 98 17.67 15.89 -6.34
N LEU A 99 17.81 17.20 -6.16
CA LEU A 99 16.90 17.97 -5.31
C LEU A 99 15.45 17.92 -5.86
N VAL A 100 15.29 18.09 -7.17
CA VAL A 100 13.96 18.07 -7.81
C VAL A 100 13.31 16.69 -7.72
N TYR A 101 14.03 15.62 -8.05
CA TYR A 101 13.44 14.27 -8.01
C TYR A 101 13.19 13.77 -6.58
N ALA A 102 14.09 14.07 -5.64
CA ALA A 102 13.90 13.69 -4.24
C ALA A 102 12.72 14.45 -3.62
N SER A 103 12.64 15.77 -3.84
CA SER A 103 11.53 16.58 -3.34
C SER A 103 10.18 16.17 -3.94
N ALA A 104 10.12 15.89 -5.25
CA ALA A 104 8.89 15.41 -5.89
C ALA A 104 8.40 14.08 -5.30
N LYS A 105 9.31 13.13 -5.02
CA LYS A 105 8.96 11.84 -4.38
C LYS A 105 8.47 12.04 -2.94
N LEU A 106 9.14 12.90 -2.17
CA LEU A 106 8.73 13.21 -0.80
C LEU A 106 7.37 13.92 -0.77
N MET A 107 7.13 14.86 -1.69
CA MET A 107 5.83 15.51 -1.84
C MET A 107 4.73 14.51 -2.17
N LEU A 108 5.00 13.54 -3.06
CA LEU A 108 4.02 12.50 -3.39
C LEU A 108 3.71 11.61 -2.18
N ILE A 109 4.72 11.19 -1.41
CA ILE A 109 4.51 10.46 -0.16
C ILE A 109 3.68 11.30 0.81
N ALA A 110 4.06 12.56 1.03
CA ALA A 110 3.33 13.46 1.91
C ALA A 110 1.87 13.66 1.47
N ALA A 111 1.61 13.77 0.17
CA ALA A 111 0.26 13.87 -0.38
C ALA A 111 -0.58 12.61 -0.09
N LEU A 112 0.00 11.42 -0.24
CA LEU A 112 -0.69 10.15 0.06
C LEU A 112 -1.03 10.01 1.56
N TRP A 113 -0.11 10.41 2.44
CA TRP A 113 -0.30 10.33 3.89
C TRP A 113 -1.27 11.40 4.41
N SER A 114 -1.15 12.64 3.90
CA SER A 114 -2.07 13.73 4.25
C SER A 114 -3.50 13.46 3.77
N GLY A 115 -3.67 12.85 2.59
CA GLY A 115 -4.97 12.37 2.13
C GLY A 115 -5.60 11.37 3.10
N GLY A 116 -4.81 10.41 3.60
CA GLY A 116 -5.26 9.46 4.63
C GLY A 116 -5.65 10.16 5.93
N TYR A 117 -4.83 11.10 6.40
CA TYR A 117 -5.12 11.87 7.61
C TYR A 117 -6.43 12.66 7.51
N LEU A 118 -6.67 13.35 6.38
CA LEU A 118 -7.91 14.10 6.16
C LEU A 118 -9.13 13.18 6.17
N LEU A 119 -9.03 12.01 5.56
CA LEU A 119 -10.12 11.04 5.51
C LEU A 119 -10.46 10.44 6.88
N GLN A 120 -9.52 10.40 7.83
CA GLN A 120 -9.79 9.98 9.21
C GLN A 120 -10.67 10.95 9.98
N THR A 121 -10.66 12.23 9.60
CA THR A 121 -11.49 13.24 10.27
C THR A 121 -12.97 13.10 9.93
N LEU A 122 -13.30 12.41 8.83
CA LEU A 122 -14.66 12.13 8.44
C LEU A 122 -15.24 11.01 9.31
N ARG A 123 -16.42 11.25 9.90
CA ARG A 123 -17.17 10.22 10.65
C ARG A 123 -17.84 9.29 9.65
N TRP A 124 -17.24 8.12 9.44
CA TRP A 124 -17.75 7.11 8.50
C TRP A 124 -18.93 6.31 9.03
N THR A 125 -19.12 6.24 10.34
CA THR A 125 -20.24 5.56 10.98
C THR A 125 -20.99 6.54 11.88
N THR A 126 -22.31 6.44 11.85
CA THR A 126 -23.22 7.10 12.79
C THR A 126 -23.87 6.00 13.60
N GLU A 127 -24.08 6.19 14.90
CA GLU A 127 -24.82 5.19 15.69
C GLU A 127 -26.23 5.04 15.12
N ALA A 128 -26.65 3.79 14.90
CA ALA A 128 -28.02 3.50 14.48
C ALA A 128 -28.92 3.70 15.69
N ASP A 129 -29.59 4.85 15.71
CA ASP A 129 -30.48 5.28 16.79
C ASP A 129 -31.75 4.40 16.82
N SER A 130 -31.66 3.25 17.49
CA SER A 130 -32.80 2.54 18.07
C SER A 130 -32.28 1.46 19.00
N THR A 131 -32.14 1.80 20.30
CA THR A 131 -32.11 0.79 21.36
C THR A 131 -33.34 -0.09 21.19
N ILE A 132 -33.15 -1.34 20.75
CA ILE A 132 -34.23 -2.33 20.74
C ILE A 132 -34.57 -2.60 22.20
N GLN A 133 -35.60 -1.92 22.69
CA GLN A 133 -36.21 -2.16 23.99
C GLN A 133 -36.91 -3.52 23.92
N VAL A 134 -36.25 -4.55 24.43
CA VAL A 134 -36.86 -5.88 24.58
C VAL A 134 -37.70 -5.84 25.85
N SER A 135 -39.01 -6.02 25.68
CA SER A 135 -40.03 -6.10 26.75
C SER A 135 -39.91 -7.35 27.60
#